data_AF-A0A529LBX9-F1
#
_entry.id   AF-A0A529LBX9-F1
#
_cell.length_a   1.000
_cell.length_b   1.000
_cell.length_c   1.000
_cell.angle_alpha   90.00
_cell.angle_beta   90.00
_cell.angle_gamma   90.00
#
_symmetry.space_group_name_H-M   'P 1'
#
loop_
_entity.id
_entity.type
_entity.pdbx_description
1 polymer ?
#
loop_
_entity_poly.entity_id
_entity_poly.type
_entity_poly.pdbx_seq_one_letter_code
_entity_poly.pdbx_strand_id
1 'polypeptide(L)'
;MLDAVPPLRARAGAQDSERVIKLAVLAVGGQGGGVLADWITAVAERNGYVAQSTSVAGVAQRTGATIYYVEMARDTGRLPVFALSPSQGDVDILIAAELMEAGRAIIRGFVTPERTTL
;
A
#
# COMPACT_ATOMS: atom_id res chain seq x y z
N MET A 1 5.24 34.08 2.20
CA MET A 1 4.27 33.86 3.29
C MET A 1 3.49 32.62 2.88
N LEU A 2 3.81 31.46 3.46
CA LEU A 2 3.07 30.23 3.16
C LEU A 2 1.75 30.35 3.92
N ASP A 3 0.65 30.52 3.19
CA ASP A 3 -0.68 30.52 3.80
C ASP A 3 -0.88 29.18 4.52
N ALA A 4 -1.35 29.23 5.77
CA ALA A 4 -1.69 28.05 6.51
C ALA A 4 -2.85 27.34 5.79
N VAL A 5 -2.59 26.16 5.24
CA VAL A 5 -3.63 25.31 4.67
C VAL A 5 -4.63 25.02 5.80
N PRO A 6 -5.91 25.42 5.66
CA PRO A 6 -6.90 25.16 6.69
C PRO A 6 -6.97 23.65 6.94
N PRO A 7 -7.03 23.20 8.20
CA PRO A 7 -7.07 21.77 8.49
C PRO A 7 -8.30 21.17 7.81
N LEU A 8 -8.11 20.06 7.08
CA LEU A 8 -9.25 19.28 6.60
C LEU A 8 -10.04 18.85 7.83
N ARG A 9 -11.37 18.88 7.74
CA ARG A 9 -12.20 18.36 8.85
C ARG A 9 -12.02 16.85 8.93
N ALA A 10 -11.57 16.35 10.07
CA ALA A 10 -11.50 14.92 10.36
C ALA A 10 -12.86 14.25 10.09
N ARG A 11 -12.84 13.07 9.46
CA ARG A 11 -14.06 12.26 9.36
C ARG A 11 -14.38 11.63 10.72
N ALA A 12 -15.67 11.49 11.01
CA ALA A 12 -16.14 11.01 12.31
C ALA A 12 -15.54 9.64 12.66
N GLY A 13 -14.91 9.53 13.83
CA GLY A 13 -14.34 8.27 14.37
C GLY A 13 -12.84 8.08 14.18
N ALA A 14 -12.13 8.99 13.50
CA ALA A 14 -10.69 8.88 13.29
C ALA A 14 -9.89 9.25 14.56
N GLN A 15 -8.96 8.38 14.96
CA GLN A 15 -8.01 8.63 16.05
C GLN A 15 -6.59 8.76 15.48
N ASP A 16 -5.83 9.77 15.90
CA ASP A 16 -4.42 9.99 15.47
C ASP A 16 -3.50 8.80 15.80
N SER A 17 -3.92 7.88 16.67
CA SER A 17 -3.18 6.68 17.04
C SER A 17 -3.47 5.46 16.15
N GLU A 18 -4.39 5.53 15.19
CA GLU A 18 -4.61 4.43 14.25
C GLU A 18 -3.41 4.27 13.32
N ARG A 19 -2.88 3.05 13.27
CA ARG A 19 -1.68 2.69 12.51
C ARG A 19 -1.94 2.79 11.00
N VAL A 20 -0.95 3.28 10.25
CA VAL A 20 -0.92 3.20 8.78
C VAL A 20 -0.92 1.73 8.36
N ILE A 21 -1.85 1.34 7.49
CA ILE A 21 -1.90 0.01 6.88
C ILE A 21 -1.04 0.03 5.62
N LYS A 22 -0.12 -0.94 5.50
CA LYS A 22 0.84 -1.06 4.40
C LYS A 22 0.59 -2.34 3.62
N LEU A 23 0.16 -2.22 2.38
CA LEU A 23 -0.26 -3.32 1.52
C LEU A 23 0.58 -3.38 0.24
N ALA A 24 1.00 -4.59 -0.15
CA ALA A 24 1.70 -4.81 -1.41
C ALA A 24 0.97 -5.85 -2.28
N VAL A 25 0.69 -5.51 -3.54
CA VAL A 25 0.22 -6.44 -4.57
C VAL A 25 1.38 -6.75 -5.51
N LEU A 26 1.75 -8.01 -5.63
CA LEU A 26 2.77 -8.49 -6.55
C LEU A 26 2.10 -9.26 -7.69
N ALA A 27 2.28 -8.75 -8.90
CA ALA A 27 1.69 -9.36 -10.09
C ALA A 27 2.63 -9.25 -11.29
N VAL A 28 2.58 -10.25 -12.16
CA VAL A 28 3.18 -10.16 -13.50
C VAL A 28 2.41 -9.12 -14.32
N GLY A 29 3.10 -8.41 -15.22
CA GLY A 29 2.47 -7.46 -16.14
C GLY A 29 1.28 -8.09 -16.88
N GLY A 30 0.15 -7.38 -16.92
CA GLY A 30 -1.08 -7.84 -17.57
C GLY A 30 -2.03 -8.65 -16.68
N GLN A 31 -1.64 -9.03 -15.45
CA GLN A 31 -2.49 -9.79 -14.52
C GLN A 31 -3.49 -8.91 -13.74
N GLY A 32 -3.58 -7.61 -14.03
CA GLY A 32 -4.52 -6.71 -13.37
C GLY A 32 -4.11 -6.22 -11.98
N GLY A 33 -2.85 -6.41 -11.55
CA GLY A 33 -2.40 -5.95 -10.23
C GLY A 33 -2.61 -4.45 -9.97
N GLY A 34 -2.44 -3.61 -11.00
CA GLY A 34 -2.73 -2.17 -10.91
C GLY A 34 -4.21 -1.87 -10.73
N VAL A 35 -5.07 -2.59 -11.45
CA VAL A 35 -6.52 -2.46 -11.34
C VAL A 35 -6.98 -2.82 -9.92
N LEU A 36 -6.42 -3.90 -9.34
CA LEU A 36 -6.71 -4.27 -7.95
C LEU A 36 -6.22 -3.20 -6.96
N ALA A 37 -5.03 -2.65 -7.15
CA ALA A 37 -4.51 -1.58 -6.28
C ALA A 37 -5.37 -0.32 -6.34
N ASP A 38 -5.86 0.05 -7.52
CA ASP A 38 -6.79 1.18 -7.70
C ASP A 38 -8.13 0.92 -6.99
N TRP A 39 -8.66 -0.31 -7.07
CA TRP A 39 -9.89 -0.68 -6.35
C TRP A 39 -9.71 -0.64 -4.83
N ILE A 40 -8.59 -1.15 -4.31
CA ILE A 40 -8.26 -1.09 -2.88
C ILE A 40 -8.21 0.38 -2.42
N THR A 41 -7.54 1.23 -3.18
CA THR A 41 -7.42 2.67 -2.89
C THR A 41 -8.80 3.34 -2.87
N ALA A 42 -9.62 3.12 -3.90
CA ALA A 42 -10.96 3.67 -3.98
C ALA A 42 -11.89 3.20 -2.85
N VAL A 43 -11.77 1.93 -2.43
CA VAL A 43 -12.52 1.40 -1.28
C VAL A 43 -12.06 2.07 0.01
N ALA A 44 -10.75 2.22 0.23
CA ALA A 44 -10.21 2.87 1.42
C ALA A 44 -10.73 4.33 1.55
N GLU A 45 -10.66 5.11 0.48
CA GLU A 45 -11.11 6.51 0.43
C GLU A 45 -12.62 6.65 0.70
N ARG A 46 -13.43 5.75 0.13
CA ARG A 46 -14.88 5.68 0.38
C ARG A 46 -15.21 5.34 1.83
N ASN A 47 -14.29 4.71 2.55
CA ASN A 47 -14.46 4.28 3.95
C ASN A 47 -13.70 5.15 4.97
N GLY A 48 -13.31 6.36 4.57
CA GLY A 48 -12.74 7.36 5.49
C GLY A 48 -11.24 7.19 5.78
N TYR A 49 -10.51 6.64 4.83
CA TYR A 49 -9.05 6.64 4.83
C TYR A 49 -8.51 7.66 3.81
N VAL A 50 -7.34 8.21 4.10
CA VAL A 50 -6.46 8.79 3.07
C VAL A 50 -5.57 7.64 2.59
N ALA A 51 -5.44 7.45 1.28
CA ALA A 51 -4.66 6.38 0.70
C ALA A 51 -3.72 6.89 -0.42
N GLN A 52 -2.56 6.26 -0.57
CA GLN A 52 -1.62 6.49 -1.66
C GLN A 52 -1.22 5.16 -2.26
N SER A 53 -1.30 5.07 -3.59
CA SER A 53 -0.80 3.93 -4.37
C SER A 53 0.42 4.35 -5.18
N THR A 54 1.48 3.54 -5.14
CA THR A 54 2.64 3.65 -6.02
C THR A 54 2.90 2.32 -6.72
N SER A 55 3.74 2.33 -7.76
CA SER A 55 4.18 1.09 -8.37
C SER A 55 5.64 1.11 -8.79
N VAL A 56 6.28 -0.07 -8.69
CA VAL A 56 7.61 -0.33 -9.19
C VAL A 56 7.49 -1.43 -10.23
N ALA A 57 7.66 -1.06 -11.50
CA ALA A 57 7.59 -2.01 -12.61
C ALA A 57 8.69 -3.07 -12.50
N GLY A 58 8.32 -4.33 -12.64
CA GLY A 58 9.28 -5.41 -12.79
C GLY A 58 9.94 -5.32 -14.17
N VAL A 59 11.17 -4.80 -14.26
CA VAL A 59 11.86 -4.56 -15.54
C VAL A 59 12.42 -5.82 -16.23
N ALA A 60 12.24 -7.01 -15.65
CA ALA A 60 12.75 -8.24 -16.23
C ALA A 60 11.72 -8.89 -17.16
N GLN A 61 12.05 -9.01 -18.45
CA GLN A 61 11.25 -9.75 -19.43
C GLN A 61 11.08 -11.20 -18.93
N ARG A 62 9.83 -11.59 -18.68
CA ARG A 62 9.37 -12.90 -18.15
C ARG A 62 9.61 -13.21 -16.67
N THR A 63 10.23 -12.33 -15.88
CA THR A 63 10.56 -12.63 -14.46
C THR A 63 10.38 -11.48 -13.47
N GLY A 64 9.99 -10.28 -13.94
CA GLY A 64 9.74 -9.14 -13.06
C GLY A 64 8.29 -9.04 -12.61
N ALA A 65 8.03 -9.27 -11.32
CA ALA A 65 6.77 -8.86 -10.71
C ALA A 65 6.73 -7.35 -10.58
N THR A 66 5.66 -6.72 -11.06
CA THR A 66 5.34 -5.34 -10.70
C THR A 66 4.82 -5.36 -9.26
N ILE A 67 5.37 -4.48 -8.44
CA ILE A 67 4.89 -4.25 -7.08
C ILE A 67 3.98 -3.02 -7.13
N TYR A 68 2.72 -3.18 -6.75
CA TYR A 68 1.81 -2.08 -6.45
C TYR A 68 1.74 -1.95 -4.94
N TYR A 69 2.08 -0.78 -4.41
CA TYR A 69 2.20 -0.55 -2.98
C TYR A 69 1.19 0.50 -2.54
N VAL A 70 0.41 0.18 -1.52
CA VAL A 70 -0.65 1.04 -0.98
C VAL A 70 -0.35 1.30 0.49
N GLU A 71 -0.29 2.58 0.87
CA GLU A 71 -0.39 2.98 2.28
C GLU A 71 -1.71 3.70 2.50
N MET A 72 -2.36 3.41 3.62
CA MET A 72 -3.61 4.07 3.99
C MET A 72 -3.69 4.30 5.50
N ALA A 73 -4.18 5.47 5.88
CA ALA A 73 -4.39 5.88 7.25
C ALA A 73 -5.77 6.51 7.40
N ARG A 74 -6.34 6.47 8.59
CA ARG A 74 -7.63 7.13 8.83
C ARG A 74 -7.52 8.63 8.63
N ASP A 75 -8.56 9.21 8.03
CA ASP A 75 -8.62 10.64 7.77
C ASP A 75 -8.93 11.41 9.06
N THR A 76 -7.86 11.82 9.75
CA THR A 76 -7.92 12.67 10.95
C THR A 76 -7.92 14.17 10.61
N GLY A 77 -8.07 14.53 9.34
CA GLY A 77 -7.96 15.93 8.90
C GLY A 77 -6.53 16.44 8.74
N ARG A 78 -5.54 15.57 9.00
CA ARG A 78 -4.12 15.79 8.76
C ARG A 78 -3.66 14.89 7.63
N LEU A 79 -2.94 15.43 6.66
CA LEU A 79 -2.40 14.63 5.56
C LEU A 79 -1.15 13.87 6.04
N PRO A 80 -1.17 12.53 6.08
CA PRO A 80 0.00 11.72 6.39
C PRO A 80 1.03 11.77 5.24
N VAL A 81 2.30 11.53 5.58
CA VAL A 81 3.36 11.32 4.58
C VAL A 81 3.55 9.82 4.40
N PHE A 82 3.23 9.31 3.22
CA PHE A 82 3.33 7.90 2.89
C PHE A 82 4.65 7.56 2.19
N ALA A 83 5.16 6.35 2.43
CA ALA A 83 6.31 5.83 1.71
C ALA A 83 5.97 5.54 0.23
N LEU A 84 6.98 5.62 -0.62
CA LEU A 84 6.83 5.36 -2.07
C LEU A 84 7.09 3.90 -2.45
N SER A 85 7.56 3.08 -1.53
CA SER A 85 7.89 1.67 -1.75
C SER A 85 7.87 0.88 -0.43
N PRO A 86 7.65 -0.45 -0.50
CA PRO A 86 7.69 -1.31 0.68
C PRO A 86 9.11 -1.45 1.23
N SER A 87 9.22 -1.48 2.56
CA SER A 87 10.45 -1.81 3.28
C SER A 87 10.40 -3.24 3.84
N GLN A 88 11.57 -3.83 4.09
CA GLN A 88 11.65 -5.16 4.71
C GLN A 88 11.03 -5.13 6.11
N GLY A 89 10.23 -6.14 6.44
CA GLY A 89 9.51 -6.24 7.72
C GLY A 89 8.45 -5.16 7.95
N ASP A 90 8.12 -4.37 6.91
CA ASP A 90 7.19 -3.24 7.04
C ASP A 90 5.85 -3.43 6.32
N VAL A 91 5.62 -4.60 5.72
CA VAL A 91 4.36 -4.90 4.99
C VAL A 91 3.39 -5.65 5.90
N ASP A 92 2.17 -5.13 6.04
CA ASP A 92 1.12 -5.75 6.85
C ASP A 92 0.32 -6.77 6.03
N ILE A 93 0.06 -6.47 4.76
CA ILE A 93 -0.71 -7.34 3.85
C ILE A 93 0.06 -7.48 2.55
N LEU A 94 0.31 -8.71 2.11
CA LEU A 94 0.85 -9.00 0.79
C LEU A 94 -0.15 -9.84 0.00
N ILE A 95 -0.34 -9.51 -1.26
CA ILE A 95 -1.15 -10.26 -2.21
C ILE A 95 -0.24 -10.64 -3.36
N ALA A 96 -0.08 -11.92 -3.63
CA ALA A 96 0.69 -12.42 -4.76
C ALA A 96 -0.24 -13.10 -5.77
N ALA A 97 -0.15 -12.70 -7.03
CA ALA A 97 -0.91 -13.34 -8.12
C ALA A 97 -0.46 -14.78 -8.39
N GLU A 98 0.79 -15.12 -8.02
CA GLU A 98 1.47 -16.36 -8.39
C GLU A 98 2.40 -16.81 -7.27
N LEU A 99 2.71 -18.10 -7.20
CA LEU A 99 3.57 -18.65 -6.14
C LEU A 99 5.01 -18.11 -6.20
N MET A 100 5.52 -17.85 -7.40
CA MET A 100 6.88 -17.33 -7.58
C MET A 100 7.03 -15.91 -7.02
N GLU A 101 5.98 -15.10 -7.12
CA GLU A 101 5.88 -13.74 -6.61
C GLU A 101 5.91 -13.76 -5.08
N ALA A 102 5.13 -14.65 -4.48
CA ALA A 102 5.14 -14.91 -3.04
C ALA A 102 6.54 -15.35 -2.55
N GLY A 103 7.17 -16.30 -3.25
CA GLY A 103 8.53 -16.75 -2.92
C GLY A 103 9.56 -15.61 -2.98
N ARG A 104 9.48 -14.75 -4.00
CA ARG A 104 10.36 -13.57 -4.09
C ARG A 104 10.08 -12.54 -3.00
N ALA A 105 8.82 -12.34 -2.61
CA ALA A 105 8.48 -11.45 -1.50
C ALA A 105 9.06 -11.91 -0.17
N ILE A 106 9.02 -13.22 0.09
CA ILE A 106 9.63 -13.84 1.27
C ILE A 106 11.15 -13.61 1.25
N ILE A 107 11.82 -13.91 0.13
CA ILE A 107 13.28 -13.71 -0.02
C ILE A 107 13.67 -12.23 0.14
N ARG A 108 12.84 -11.31 -0.35
CA ARG A 108 13.06 -9.86 -0.20
C ARG A 108 12.79 -9.34 1.21
N GLY A 109 12.29 -10.17 2.12
CA GLY A 109 11.99 -9.79 3.50
C GLY A 109 10.73 -8.94 3.64
N PHE A 110 9.84 -8.94 2.64
CA PHE A 110 8.55 -8.25 2.76
C PHE A 110 7.57 -9.03 3.64
N VAL A 111 7.68 -10.35 3.68
CA VAL A 111 6.82 -11.23 4.47
C VAL A 111 7.54 -11.61 5.76
N THR A 112 6.98 -11.24 6.90
CA THR A 112 7.46 -11.70 8.22
C THR A 112 6.32 -12.33 9.03
N PRO A 113 6.59 -13.42 9.79
CA PRO A 113 5.55 -14.12 10.56
C PRO A 113 4.82 -13.23 11.58
N GLU A 114 5.50 -12.22 12.11
CA GLU A 114 4.99 -11.37 13.18
C GLU A 114 4.05 -10.26 12.68
N ARG A 115 4.02 -10.02 11.36
CA ARG A 115 3.39 -8.83 10.80
C ARG A 115 2.57 -9.08 9.55
N THR A 116 3.06 -9.90 8.64
CA THR A 116 2.50 -9.97 7.28
C THR A 116 1.43 -11.06 7.19
N THR A 117 0.25 -10.66 6.75
CA THR A 117 -0.71 -11.58 6.13
C THR A 117 -0.36 -11.70 4.65
N LEU A 118 -0.09 -12.92 4.18
CA LEU A 118 0.25 -13.23 2.79
C LEU A 118 -0.89 -13.99 2.09
#